data_AF-A0A9P5SVS7-F1
#
_entry.id   AF-A0A9P5SVS7-F1
#
_cell.length_a   1.000
_cell.length_b   1.000
_cell.length_c   1.000
_cell.angle_alpha   90.00
_cell.angle_beta   90.00
_cell.angle_gamma   90.00
#
_symmetry.space_group_name_H-M   'P 1'
#
loop_
_entity.id
_entity.type
_entity.pdbx_description
1 polymer ?
#
loop_
_entity_poly.entity_id
_entity_poly.type
_entity_poly.pdbx_seq_one_letter_code
_entity_poly.pdbx_strand_id
1 'polypeptide(L)'
;LWMHIPSEKKEVIRGFLIYIQSEILKRAHKRFSFANGSIGNFFLTGARMFFGSLESAIFLFAAITGITEPTRVIPVINTNHGIAIAALLMNGNTILGQCAISHPSLSSSGDSFNAGHVRPGINSVSSGTKSDGTNTPDLSTQQQQQQQPPPPPPPTQEDGFSTLKLIQNNIHFDKCPTRSSSLQSRIKKLYYINEYGQEIFPPPNPKLLCALAEMETLIYSIGSLYTSIIPCLILKDVGRGIAESRSLKNKIFMLNGTNDRETPDYTALDFIWALTGALNYSLKLSGQFWPTEHKPSKYITHLIYLDNSEVQVDTWGIEKLGIECVPCGGRRDPSSGRPIYDEAQLNKLLDAILEGTWQASSSATTLSSSGSQAGVRPQQPQQQQQQQQQQQQQQQNRARIHRPKFDYDDDDHRVIIIIINNNHNRDHDIIITTTTTNNNTI
;
A
#
# COMPACT_ATOMS: atom_id res chain seq x y z
N LEU A 1 -29.34 -7.49 -0.77
CA LEU A 1 -28.01 -7.35 -1.40
C LEU A 1 -28.07 -6.81 -2.83
N TRP A 2 -28.92 -7.35 -3.71
CA TRP A 2 -28.94 -7.00 -5.14
C TRP A 2 -29.92 -5.87 -5.52
N MET A 3 -30.52 -5.17 -4.55
CA MET A 3 -31.44 -4.07 -4.86
C MET A 3 -30.62 -2.91 -5.45
N HIS A 4 -31.17 -2.22 -6.45
CA HIS A 4 -30.53 -1.09 -7.17
C HIS A 4 -29.31 -1.40 -8.06
N ILE A 5 -28.88 -2.67 -8.17
CA ILE A 5 -27.88 -3.07 -9.17
C ILE A 5 -28.59 -3.39 -10.50
N PRO A 6 -28.13 -2.87 -11.66
CA PRO A 6 -28.64 -3.22 -12.99
C PRO A 6 -28.57 -4.74 -13.27
N SER A 7 -29.47 -5.24 -14.12
CA SER A 7 -29.60 -6.68 -14.36
C SER A 7 -28.34 -7.28 -15.01
N GLU A 8 -27.72 -6.51 -15.90
CA GLU A 8 -26.56 -6.87 -16.70
C GLU A 8 -25.34 -7.01 -15.77
N LYS A 9 -25.16 -6.05 -14.86
CA LYS A 9 -24.09 -6.09 -13.85
C LYS A 9 -24.23 -7.29 -12.91
N LYS A 10 -25.47 -7.66 -12.53
CA LYS A 10 -25.73 -8.84 -11.69
C LYS A 10 -25.27 -10.13 -12.36
N GLU A 11 -25.60 -10.31 -13.63
CA GLU A 11 -25.22 -11.52 -14.37
C GLU A 11 -23.70 -11.62 -14.51
N VAL A 12 -23.02 -10.51 -14.78
CA VAL A 12 -21.55 -10.49 -14.83
C VAL A 12 -20.94 -10.86 -13.47
N ILE A 13 -21.39 -10.22 -12.37
CA ILE A 13 -20.86 -10.52 -11.03
C ILE A 13 -21.11 -11.98 -10.66
N ARG A 14 -22.32 -12.50 -10.91
CA ARG A 14 -22.66 -13.91 -10.66
C ARG A 14 -21.76 -14.86 -11.44
N GLY A 15 -21.50 -14.58 -12.71
CA GLY A 15 -20.63 -15.41 -13.56
C GLY A 15 -19.26 -15.65 -12.92
N PHE A 16 -18.61 -14.59 -12.43
CA PHE A 16 -17.29 -14.72 -11.79
C PHE A 16 -17.34 -15.36 -10.39
N LEU A 17 -18.40 -15.14 -9.62
CA LEU A 17 -18.60 -15.81 -8.33
C LEU A 17 -18.85 -17.33 -8.50
N ILE A 18 -19.58 -17.73 -9.54
CA ILE A 18 -19.77 -19.15 -9.89
C ILE A 18 -18.46 -19.77 -10.39
N TYR A 19 -17.70 -19.01 -11.17
CA TYR A 19 -16.41 -19.47 -11.69
C TYR A 19 -15.42 -19.77 -10.54
N ILE A 20 -15.24 -18.86 -9.58
CA ILE A 20 -14.35 -19.10 -8.44
C ILE A 20 -14.84 -20.28 -7.58
N GLN A 21 -16.15 -20.41 -7.36
CA GLN A 21 -16.72 -21.57 -6.67
C GLN A 21 -16.35 -22.88 -7.39
N SER A 22 -16.48 -22.91 -8.71
CA SER A 22 -16.13 -24.08 -9.52
C SER A 22 -14.65 -24.43 -9.41
N GLU A 23 -13.77 -23.44 -9.42
CA GLU A 23 -12.32 -23.62 -9.24
C GLU A 23 -11.95 -24.14 -7.85
N ILE A 24 -12.59 -23.63 -6.79
CA ILE A 24 -12.40 -24.12 -5.42
C ILE A 24 -12.80 -25.60 -5.31
N LEU A 25 -13.93 -25.98 -5.91
CA LEU A 25 -14.42 -27.37 -5.89
C LEU A 25 -13.50 -28.32 -6.67
N LYS A 26 -12.99 -27.91 -7.84
CA LYS A 26 -12.03 -28.71 -8.64
C LYS A 26 -10.75 -29.05 -7.88
N ARG A 27 -10.27 -28.12 -7.03
CA ARG A 27 -9.02 -28.27 -6.28
C ARG A 27 -9.16 -29.11 -4.99
N ALA A 28 -10.33 -29.70 -4.73
CA ALA A 28 -10.58 -30.69 -3.68
C ALA A 28 -10.14 -30.30 -2.25
N HIS A 29 -10.15 -29.01 -1.89
CA HIS A 29 -9.96 -28.61 -0.49
C HIS A 29 -11.26 -28.86 0.29
N LYS A 30 -11.39 -30.02 0.95
CA LYS A 30 -12.53 -30.38 1.83
C LYS A 30 -12.74 -29.42 3.03
N ARG A 31 -11.99 -28.33 3.12
CA ARG A 31 -11.97 -27.39 4.26
C ARG A 31 -11.98 -25.91 3.84
N PHE A 32 -12.22 -25.58 2.57
CA PHE A 32 -12.34 -24.17 2.19
C PHE A 32 -13.57 -23.55 2.87
N SER A 33 -13.36 -22.45 3.61
CA SER A 33 -14.42 -21.71 4.28
C SER A 33 -14.55 -20.34 3.66
N PHE A 34 -15.77 -19.96 3.30
CA PHE A 34 -16.09 -18.60 2.83
C PHE A 34 -16.23 -17.59 3.97
N ALA A 35 -16.19 -18.04 5.23
CA ALA A 35 -16.32 -17.16 6.38
C ALA A 35 -15.23 -16.07 6.38
N ASN A 36 -15.63 -14.84 6.70
CA ASN A 36 -14.78 -13.64 6.72
C ASN A 36 -14.17 -13.24 5.36
N GLY A 37 -14.58 -13.89 4.26
CA GLY A 37 -14.11 -13.55 2.93
C GLY A 37 -14.82 -12.33 2.33
N SER A 38 -14.05 -11.46 1.67
CA SER A 38 -14.58 -10.31 0.93
C SER A 38 -15.19 -10.76 -0.41
N ILE A 39 -16.45 -10.37 -0.67
CA ILE A 39 -17.13 -10.63 -1.95
C ILE A 39 -16.37 -9.98 -3.11
N GLY A 40 -15.80 -8.77 -2.89
CA GLY A 40 -14.97 -8.10 -3.89
C GLY A 40 -13.72 -8.92 -4.23
N ASN A 41 -13.08 -9.53 -3.22
CA ASN A 41 -11.88 -10.34 -3.43
C ASN A 41 -12.23 -11.63 -4.19
N PHE A 42 -13.37 -12.26 -3.89
CA PHE A 42 -13.84 -13.42 -4.65
C PHE A 42 -14.12 -13.07 -6.10
N PHE A 43 -14.77 -11.93 -6.36
CA PHE A 43 -15.00 -11.46 -7.71
C PHE A 43 -13.67 -11.18 -8.45
N LEU A 44 -12.78 -10.38 -7.85
CA LEU A 44 -11.48 -10.04 -8.46
C LEU A 44 -10.62 -11.27 -8.71
N THR A 45 -10.63 -12.23 -7.78
CA THR A 45 -9.91 -13.50 -7.94
C THR A 45 -10.51 -14.31 -9.09
N GLY A 46 -11.83 -14.44 -9.15
CA GLY A 46 -12.51 -15.12 -10.26
C GLY A 46 -12.21 -14.47 -11.61
N ALA A 47 -12.30 -13.14 -11.68
CA ALA A 47 -12.00 -12.36 -12.89
C ALA A 47 -10.53 -12.50 -13.30
N ARG A 48 -9.59 -12.38 -12.36
CA ARG A 48 -8.15 -12.55 -12.61
C ARG A 48 -7.85 -13.93 -13.17
N MET A 49 -8.41 -14.98 -12.56
CA MET A 49 -8.21 -16.37 -13.01
C MET A 49 -8.78 -16.59 -14.41
N PHE A 50 -9.98 -16.06 -14.69
CA PHE A 50 -10.61 -16.18 -16.00
C PHE A 50 -9.83 -15.46 -17.10
N PHE A 51 -9.38 -14.23 -16.87
CA PHE A 51 -8.62 -13.46 -17.86
C PHE A 51 -7.13 -13.82 -17.92
N GLY A 52 -6.59 -14.51 -16.92
CA GLY A 52 -5.15 -14.69 -16.76
C GLY A 52 -4.39 -13.36 -16.57
N SER A 53 -5.08 -12.32 -16.09
CA SER A 53 -4.56 -10.95 -16.00
C SER A 53 -5.20 -10.19 -14.85
N LEU A 54 -4.37 -9.68 -13.93
CA LEU A 54 -4.84 -8.83 -12.83
C LEU A 54 -5.33 -7.47 -13.34
N GLU A 55 -4.66 -6.88 -14.34
CA GLU A 55 -5.08 -5.59 -14.90
C GLU A 55 -6.45 -5.66 -15.56
N SER A 56 -6.73 -6.74 -16.29
CA SER A 56 -8.05 -6.95 -16.92
C SER A 56 -9.15 -7.12 -15.88
N ALA A 57 -8.85 -7.79 -14.76
CA ALA A 57 -9.77 -7.93 -13.64
C ALA A 57 -10.06 -6.59 -12.96
N ILE A 58 -9.03 -5.76 -12.74
CA ILE A 58 -9.18 -4.40 -12.19
C ILE A 58 -10.03 -3.52 -13.13
N PHE A 59 -9.76 -3.57 -14.44
CA PHE A 59 -10.54 -2.82 -15.42
C PHE A 59 -12.02 -3.21 -15.40
N LEU A 60 -12.31 -4.52 -15.38
CA LEU A 60 -13.69 -5.01 -15.28
C LEU A 60 -14.33 -4.57 -13.96
N PHE A 61 -13.60 -4.65 -12.86
CA PHE A 61 -14.10 -4.24 -11.56
C PHE A 61 -14.51 -2.76 -11.57
N ALA A 62 -13.64 -1.88 -12.05
CA ALA A 62 -13.90 -0.44 -12.17
C ALA A 62 -15.14 -0.15 -13.06
N ALA A 63 -15.26 -0.85 -14.19
CA ALA A 63 -16.40 -0.71 -15.09
C ALA A 63 -17.73 -1.13 -14.44
N ILE A 64 -17.72 -2.20 -13.64
CA ILE A 64 -18.93 -2.69 -12.94
C ILE A 64 -19.31 -1.77 -11.79
N THR A 65 -18.35 -1.29 -11.00
CA THR A 65 -18.64 -0.36 -9.90
C THR A 65 -19.08 1.01 -10.37
N GLY A 66 -18.87 1.34 -11.65
CA GLY A 66 -19.35 2.58 -12.23
C GLY A 66 -18.63 3.79 -11.66
N ILE A 67 -17.31 3.68 -11.47
CA ILE A 67 -16.46 4.80 -11.10
C ILE A 67 -16.62 5.86 -12.21
N THR A 68 -17.24 6.99 -11.86
CA THR A 68 -17.63 8.04 -12.81
C THR A 68 -16.46 8.92 -13.22
N GLU A 69 -15.53 9.13 -12.29
CA GLU A 69 -14.33 9.92 -12.52
C GLU A 69 -13.27 9.11 -13.28
N PRO A 70 -12.47 9.74 -14.16
CA PRO A 70 -11.40 9.08 -14.91
C PRO A 70 -10.27 8.59 -13.99
N THR A 71 -10.50 7.46 -13.30
CA THR A 71 -9.59 6.86 -12.33
C THR A 71 -8.81 5.70 -12.95
N ARG A 72 -7.48 5.70 -12.77
CA ARG A 72 -6.61 4.61 -13.26
C ARG A 72 -5.90 3.88 -12.13
N VAL A 73 -6.41 2.70 -11.80
CA VAL A 73 -5.76 1.77 -10.87
C VAL A 73 -4.68 0.94 -11.57
N ILE A 74 -3.45 0.99 -11.04
CA ILE A 74 -2.29 0.29 -11.61
C ILE A 74 -1.72 -0.68 -10.56
N PRO A 75 -1.68 -2.00 -10.83
CA PRO A 75 -0.95 -2.91 -9.96
C PRO A 75 0.55 -2.61 -10.08
N VAL A 76 1.23 -2.46 -8.94
CA VAL A 76 2.65 -2.06 -8.90
C VAL A 76 3.57 -3.13 -9.51
N ILE A 77 3.19 -4.40 -9.41
CA ILE A 77 3.83 -5.52 -10.09
C ILE A 77 2.77 -6.22 -10.94
N ASN A 78 3.08 -6.44 -12.23
CA ASN A 78 2.22 -7.20 -13.12
C ASN A 78 2.70 -8.65 -13.22
N THR A 79 2.20 -9.53 -12.33
CA THR A 79 2.55 -10.96 -12.32
C THR A 79 1.35 -11.84 -11.98
N ASN A 80 1.37 -13.06 -12.54
CA ASN A 80 0.43 -14.11 -12.18
C ASN A 80 0.96 -15.03 -11.07
N HIS A 81 2.25 -14.94 -10.74
CA HIS A 81 2.87 -15.75 -9.69
C HIS A 81 2.68 -15.14 -8.30
N GLY A 82 2.65 -15.99 -7.27
CA GLY A 82 2.67 -15.55 -5.89
C GLY A 82 4.02 -14.90 -5.57
N ILE A 83 3.99 -13.65 -5.12
CA ILE A 83 5.15 -12.95 -4.59
C ILE A 83 4.81 -12.53 -3.17
N ALA A 84 5.76 -12.71 -2.25
CA ALA A 84 5.64 -12.26 -0.88
C ALA A 84 6.73 -11.24 -0.55
N ILE A 85 6.55 -10.53 0.55
CA ILE A 85 7.56 -9.65 1.14
C ILE A 85 8.18 -10.31 2.37
N ALA A 86 9.44 -9.98 2.65
CA ALA A 86 10.16 -10.34 3.86
C ALA A 86 10.80 -9.10 4.47
N ALA A 87 10.93 -9.09 5.79
CA ALA A 87 11.55 -8.02 6.56
C ALA A 87 12.76 -8.55 7.34
N LEU A 88 13.94 -8.00 7.09
CA LEU A 88 15.11 -8.16 7.94
C LEU A 88 15.04 -7.10 9.05
N LEU A 89 15.14 -7.52 10.30
CA LEU A 89 15.13 -6.65 11.48
C LEU A 89 16.56 -6.21 11.88
N MET A 90 16.66 -5.13 12.65
CA MET A 90 17.94 -4.61 13.16
C MET A 90 18.70 -5.61 14.04
N ASN A 91 17.99 -6.50 14.74
CA ASN A 91 18.58 -7.57 15.53
C ASN A 91 19.07 -8.79 14.71
N GLY A 92 18.93 -8.76 13.37
CA GLY A 92 19.37 -9.83 12.47
C GLY A 92 18.30 -10.88 12.14
N ASN A 93 17.15 -10.87 12.80
CA ASN A 93 16.06 -11.81 12.53
C ASN A 93 15.30 -11.43 11.24
N THR A 94 14.77 -12.43 10.54
CA THR A 94 13.96 -12.24 9.34
C THR A 94 12.52 -12.70 9.56
N ILE A 95 11.55 -11.88 9.16
CA ILE A 95 10.13 -12.21 9.16
C ILE A 95 9.68 -12.40 7.71
N LEU A 96 9.00 -13.52 7.43
CA LEU A 96 8.51 -13.87 6.10
C LEU A 96 7.00 -13.64 6.01
N GLY A 97 6.56 -12.96 4.94
CA GLY A 97 5.15 -12.73 4.65
C GLY A 97 4.59 -11.46 5.28
N GLN A 98 3.72 -10.77 4.52
CA GLN A 98 3.09 -9.51 4.95
C GLN A 98 2.31 -9.65 6.27
N CYS A 99 1.55 -10.73 6.43
CA CYS A 99 0.73 -10.93 7.62
C CYS A 99 1.58 -11.05 8.89
N ALA A 100 2.71 -11.76 8.83
CA ALA A 100 3.61 -11.90 9.98
C ALA A 100 4.32 -10.58 10.33
N ILE A 101 4.57 -9.71 9.35
CA ILE A 101 5.17 -8.39 9.56
C ILE A 101 4.16 -7.44 10.22
N SER A 102 2.93 -7.38 9.70
CA SER A 102 1.87 -6.47 10.19
C SER A 102 1.18 -6.95 11.47
N HIS A 103 1.15 -8.27 11.70
CA HIS A 103 0.49 -8.93 12.83
C HIS A 103 1.41 -10.02 13.40
N PRO A 104 2.52 -9.63 14.07
CA PRO A 104 3.42 -10.59 14.67
C PRO A 104 2.70 -11.35 15.78
N SER A 105 2.72 -12.68 15.73
CA SER A 105 2.18 -13.53 16.78
C SER A 105 3.25 -13.80 17.84
N LEU A 106 2.83 -14.01 19.09
CA LEU A 106 3.73 -14.39 20.19
C LEU A 106 4.48 -15.71 19.90
N SER A 107 3.96 -16.55 19.00
CA SER A 107 4.59 -17.81 18.57
C SER A 107 5.65 -17.65 17.47
N SER A 108 5.73 -16.50 16.78
CA SER A 108 6.77 -16.25 15.76
C SER A 108 8.17 -16.02 16.34
N SER A 109 8.30 -15.93 17.68
CA SER A 109 9.60 -15.87 18.35
C SER A 109 10.42 -17.18 18.24
N GLY A 110 9.82 -18.28 17.76
CA GLY A 110 10.45 -19.61 17.67
C GLY A 110 11.02 -20.02 16.30
N ASP A 111 10.54 -19.44 15.19
CA ASP A 111 10.99 -19.78 13.81
C ASP A 111 11.94 -18.70 13.25
N SER A 112 12.89 -18.24 14.07
CA SER A 112 13.95 -17.33 13.64
C SER A 112 15.03 -18.10 12.88
N PHE A 113 14.97 -18.08 11.55
CA PHE A 113 16.05 -18.64 10.73
C PHE A 113 17.26 -17.70 10.76
N ASN A 114 18.32 -18.14 11.42
CA ASN A 114 19.61 -17.44 11.45
C ASN A 114 20.31 -17.69 10.10
N ALA A 115 20.40 -16.68 9.24
CA ALA A 115 21.06 -16.80 7.93
C ALA A 115 22.58 -16.78 8.08
N GLY A 116 23.16 -17.90 8.52
CA GLY A 116 24.60 -18.11 8.60
C GLY A 116 25.00 -19.46 8.00
N HIS A 117 25.70 -19.42 6.86
CA HIS A 117 26.45 -20.51 6.20
C HIS A 117 25.69 -21.74 5.67
N VAL A 118 25.40 -21.73 4.37
CA VAL A 118 25.34 -22.97 3.55
C VAL A 118 26.50 -22.92 2.55
N ARG A 119 27.54 -23.73 2.79
CA ARG A 119 28.58 -24.05 1.80
C ARG A 119 28.11 -25.26 0.98
N PRO A 120 28.36 -25.35 -0.35
CA PRO A 120 28.01 -26.52 -1.13
C PRO A 120 28.96 -27.68 -0.78
N GLY A 121 28.43 -28.75 -0.20
CA GLY A 121 29.16 -29.98 0.10
C GLY A 121 29.31 -30.86 -1.15
N ILE A 122 30.56 -31.19 -1.45
CA ILE A 122 31.02 -32.09 -2.52
C ILE A 122 30.68 -33.55 -2.16
N ASN A 123 30.22 -34.31 -3.17
CA ASN A 123 30.02 -35.76 -3.10
C ASN A 123 31.29 -36.49 -2.65
N SER A 124 31.18 -37.39 -1.68
CA SER A 124 32.16 -38.47 -1.50
C SER A 124 31.48 -39.76 -1.03
N VAL A 125 31.78 -40.83 -1.76
CA VAL A 125 31.36 -42.22 -1.55
C VAL A 125 32.43 -42.94 -0.72
N SER A 126 32.02 -43.73 0.28
CA SER A 126 32.75 -44.89 0.86
C SER A 126 31.76 -45.63 1.77
N SER A 127 31.38 -46.92 1.64
CA SER A 127 32.04 -48.23 1.48
C SER A 127 32.50 -48.88 2.80
N GLY A 128 31.84 -50.00 3.16
CA GLY A 128 32.24 -51.02 4.16
C GLY A 128 31.62 -50.84 5.56
N THR A 129 31.18 -51.86 6.32
CA THR A 129 31.26 -53.33 6.23
C THR A 129 30.43 -53.96 7.38
N LYS A 130 29.69 -55.03 7.06
CA LYS A 130 29.32 -56.28 7.80
C LYS A 130 29.20 -56.35 9.35
N SER A 131 28.13 -56.99 9.85
CA SER A 131 28.11 -58.38 10.44
C SER A 131 26.74 -58.67 11.12
N ASP A 132 26.04 -59.72 10.67
CA ASP A 132 25.69 -60.99 11.36
C ASP A 132 24.60 -60.87 12.46
N GLY A 133 23.59 -61.74 12.59
CA GLY A 133 23.36 -63.03 11.94
C GLY A 133 21.96 -63.60 12.20
N THR A 134 21.73 -64.69 11.47
CA THR A 134 20.63 -65.66 11.39
C THR A 134 19.90 -66.08 12.68
N ASN A 135 18.58 -66.31 12.58
CA ASN A 135 17.91 -67.57 12.96
C ASN A 135 16.42 -67.59 12.50
N THR A 136 16.03 -68.65 11.80
CA THR A 136 14.67 -69.18 11.57
C THR A 136 14.74 -70.70 11.75
N PRO A 137 13.64 -71.49 11.81
CA PRO A 137 12.21 -71.20 12.04
C PRO A 137 11.59 -72.08 13.16
N ASP A 138 10.32 -71.86 13.56
CA ASP A 138 9.48 -72.96 14.03
C ASP A 138 7.99 -72.69 13.76
N LEU A 139 7.28 -73.77 13.42
CA LEU A 139 5.95 -73.85 12.83
C LEU A 139 5.11 -74.80 13.68
N SER A 140 4.13 -74.31 14.44
CA SER A 140 2.96 -75.13 14.80
C SER A 140 1.76 -74.33 15.35
N THR A 141 0.59 -74.65 14.77
CA THR A 141 -0.75 -74.75 15.40
C THR A 141 -1.71 -73.53 15.44
N GLN A 142 -2.60 -73.57 14.44
CA GLN A 142 -4.08 -73.40 14.48
C GLN A 142 -4.75 -72.05 14.76
N GLN A 143 -5.33 -71.52 13.67
CA GLN A 143 -6.74 -71.14 13.49
C GLN A 143 -7.51 -70.57 14.70
N GLN A 144 -7.64 -69.23 14.72
CA GLN A 144 -8.91 -68.57 15.06
C GLN A 144 -9.16 -67.43 14.06
N GLN A 145 -10.37 -67.38 13.50
CA GLN A 145 -10.82 -66.40 12.52
C GLN A 145 -10.88 -64.99 13.13
N GLN A 146 -10.11 -64.07 12.55
CA GLN A 146 -10.18 -62.63 12.77
C GLN A 146 -11.26 -62.01 11.84
N GLN A 147 -12.20 -61.27 12.41
CA GLN A 147 -12.69 -60.04 11.78
C GLN A 147 -11.84 -58.90 12.35
N GLN A 148 -10.75 -58.56 11.65
CA GLN A 148 -9.98 -57.35 11.92
C GLN A 148 -10.30 -56.30 10.83
N PRO A 149 -10.42 -55.02 11.20
CA PRO A 149 -10.63 -53.93 10.24
C PRO A 149 -9.43 -53.83 9.28
N PRO A 150 -9.61 -53.28 8.06
CA PRO A 150 -8.57 -53.24 7.05
C PRO A 150 -7.31 -52.50 7.55
N PRO A 151 -6.11 -52.92 7.12
CA PRO A 151 -4.87 -52.28 7.51
C PRO A 151 -4.84 -50.81 7.05
N PRO A 152 -4.22 -49.91 7.82
CA PRO A 152 -4.04 -48.52 7.39
C PRO A 152 -3.27 -48.50 6.06
N PRO A 153 -3.58 -47.56 5.16
CA PRO A 153 -2.85 -47.45 3.90
C PRO A 153 -1.35 -47.25 4.17
N PRO A 154 -0.47 -47.77 3.29
CA PRO A 154 0.96 -47.58 3.43
C PRO A 154 1.27 -46.07 3.51
N PRO A 155 2.29 -45.65 4.28
CA PRO A 155 2.68 -44.25 4.29
C PRO A 155 3.03 -43.87 2.86
N THR A 156 2.20 -43.01 2.26
CA THR A 156 2.58 -42.25 1.09
C THR A 156 3.87 -41.55 1.48
N GLN A 157 4.98 -41.93 0.84
CA GLN A 157 6.14 -41.07 0.78
C GLN A 157 5.65 -39.79 0.09
N GLU A 158 5.17 -38.85 0.90
CA GLU A 158 5.18 -37.46 0.54
C GLU A 158 6.66 -37.13 0.36
N ASP A 159 7.15 -37.21 -0.88
CA ASP A 159 8.24 -36.36 -1.34
C ASP A 159 7.72 -34.91 -1.33
N GLY A 160 7.40 -34.46 -0.12
CA GLY A 160 6.99 -33.14 0.26
C GLY A 160 8.24 -32.29 0.27
N PHE A 161 8.63 -31.81 -0.91
CA PHE A 161 9.28 -30.53 -0.97
C PHE A 161 8.27 -29.53 -0.41
N SER A 162 8.36 -29.27 0.90
CA SER A 162 7.53 -28.31 1.62
C SER A 162 7.70 -26.94 0.98
N THR A 163 6.82 -26.62 0.04
CA THR A 163 6.53 -25.27 -0.43
C THR A 163 6.27 -24.46 0.83
N LEU A 164 7.20 -23.58 1.15
CA LEU A 164 7.51 -23.20 2.51
C LEU A 164 6.32 -22.64 3.28
N LYS A 165 6.47 -22.70 4.62
CA LYS A 165 5.76 -22.04 5.72
C LYS A 165 5.46 -20.52 5.55
N LEU A 166 5.40 -19.98 4.33
CA LEU A 166 4.99 -18.62 3.99
C LEU A 166 3.48 -18.37 4.16
N ILE A 167 2.69 -19.44 4.29
CA ILE A 167 1.24 -19.40 4.51
C ILE A 167 0.94 -19.72 5.99
N GLN A 168 1.62 -19.07 6.94
CA GLN A 168 1.07 -18.97 8.29
C GLN A 168 -0.09 -17.97 8.24
N ASN A 169 -1.28 -18.51 8.07
CA ASN A 169 -2.56 -17.82 8.10
C ASN A 169 -2.89 -17.36 9.53
N ASN A 170 -2.28 -16.27 9.99
CA ASN A 170 -2.76 -15.54 11.16
C ASN A 170 -4.06 -14.79 10.78
N ILE A 171 -5.19 -15.51 10.71
CA ILE A 171 -6.52 -14.97 10.34
C ILE A 171 -7.17 -14.20 11.51
N HIS A 172 -6.55 -14.16 12.69
CA HIS A 172 -7.05 -13.40 13.84
C HIS A 172 -6.52 -11.97 13.82
N PHE A 173 -7.37 -11.04 13.36
CA PHE A 173 -7.06 -9.61 13.25
C PHE A 173 -7.51 -8.84 14.48
N ASP A 174 -6.61 -8.59 15.43
CA ASP A 174 -6.89 -7.66 16.52
C ASP A 174 -6.51 -6.22 16.14
N LYS A 175 -7.52 -5.34 16.12
CA LYS A 175 -7.51 -3.89 15.83
C LYS A 175 -6.60 -3.06 16.74
N CYS A 176 -6.47 -3.52 17.99
CA CYS A 176 -5.89 -2.74 19.07
C CYS A 176 -4.43 -3.14 19.29
N PRO A 177 -3.45 -2.27 19.02
CA PRO A 177 -2.05 -2.54 19.33
C PRO A 177 -1.89 -2.48 20.84
N THR A 178 -1.79 -3.64 21.47
CA THR A 178 -1.10 -3.72 22.76
C THR A 178 0.40 -3.67 22.49
N ARG A 179 1.19 -3.05 23.37
CA ARG A 179 2.67 -3.01 23.26
C ARG A 179 3.29 -4.42 23.16
N SER A 180 2.57 -5.45 23.61
CA SER A 180 2.97 -6.86 23.49
C SER A 180 2.81 -7.45 22.08
N SER A 181 2.28 -6.68 21.12
CA SER A 181 2.02 -7.10 19.73
C SER A 181 2.84 -6.33 18.69
N SER A 182 3.79 -5.50 19.13
CA SER A 182 4.73 -4.82 18.23
C SER A 182 5.89 -5.73 17.85
N LEU A 183 6.57 -5.41 16.74
CA LEU A 183 7.79 -6.11 16.34
C LEU A 183 8.87 -6.01 17.44
N GLN A 184 9.58 -7.12 17.63
CA GLN A 184 10.69 -7.24 18.61
C GLN A 184 11.87 -6.30 18.33
N SER A 185 11.99 -5.79 17.11
CA SER A 185 13.06 -4.91 16.65
C SER A 185 12.59 -4.13 15.42
N ARG A 186 13.13 -2.93 15.21
CA ARG A 186 12.87 -2.12 14.00
C ARG A 186 13.25 -2.89 12.73
N ILE A 187 12.51 -2.65 11.65
CA ILE A 187 12.81 -3.21 10.33
C ILE A 187 14.02 -2.48 9.73
N LYS A 188 15.05 -3.24 9.39
CA LYS A 188 16.26 -2.77 8.72
C LYS A 188 16.09 -2.72 7.20
N LYS A 189 15.47 -3.74 6.60
CA LYS A 189 15.29 -3.87 5.15
C LYS A 189 14.02 -4.66 4.84
N LEU A 190 13.22 -4.17 3.89
CA LEU A 190 12.13 -4.92 3.27
C LEU A 190 12.55 -5.37 1.86
N TYR A 191 12.20 -6.58 1.46
CA TYR A 191 12.51 -7.12 0.13
C TYR A 191 11.48 -8.15 -0.32
N TYR A 192 11.41 -8.38 -1.63
CA TYR A 192 10.53 -9.38 -2.22
C TYR A 192 11.18 -10.77 -2.20
N ILE A 193 10.36 -11.80 -2.02
CA ILE A 193 10.78 -13.20 -2.04
C ILE A 193 9.87 -14.05 -2.92
N ASN A 194 10.44 -15.10 -3.50
CA ASN A 194 9.67 -16.15 -4.19
C ASN A 194 9.06 -17.16 -3.20
N GLU A 195 8.34 -18.14 -3.71
CA GLU A 195 7.73 -19.23 -2.92
C GLU A 195 8.76 -20.10 -2.17
N TYR A 196 10.03 -20.03 -2.56
CA TYR A 196 11.17 -20.69 -1.92
C TYR A 196 11.90 -19.80 -0.89
N GLY A 197 11.37 -18.60 -0.59
CA GLY A 197 11.96 -17.68 0.39
C GLY A 197 13.24 -16.98 -0.08
N GLN A 198 13.61 -17.10 -1.35
CA GLN A 198 14.78 -16.44 -1.91
C GLN A 198 14.44 -15.01 -2.31
N GLU A 199 15.35 -14.06 -2.06
CA GLU A 199 15.19 -12.67 -2.50
C GLU A 199 15.08 -12.59 -4.02
N ILE A 200 14.06 -11.88 -4.49
CA ILE A 200 13.80 -11.62 -5.90
C ILE A 200 13.60 -10.14 -6.16
N PHE A 201 13.74 -9.73 -7.43
CA PHE A 201 13.63 -8.34 -7.86
C PHE A 201 12.56 -8.25 -8.97
N PRO A 202 11.28 -8.31 -8.62
CA PRO A 202 10.22 -8.21 -9.62
C PRO A 202 10.32 -6.86 -10.35
N PRO A 203 10.17 -6.82 -11.68
CA PRO A 203 10.11 -5.55 -12.40
C PRO A 203 8.83 -4.79 -12.01
N PRO A 204 8.88 -3.46 -11.87
CA PRO A 204 7.66 -2.67 -11.69
C PRO A 204 6.80 -2.73 -12.94
N ASN A 205 5.51 -2.46 -12.79
CA ASN A 205 4.62 -2.23 -13.91
C ASN A 205 5.08 -1.00 -14.71
N PRO A 206 5.35 -1.11 -16.03
CA PRO A 206 5.78 0.03 -16.83
C PRO A 206 4.81 1.22 -16.77
N LYS A 207 3.50 0.98 -16.60
CA LYS A 207 2.50 2.05 -16.45
C LYS A 207 2.72 2.91 -15.22
N LEU A 208 3.30 2.35 -14.14
CA LEU A 208 3.70 3.11 -12.95
C LEU A 208 4.83 4.08 -13.28
N LEU A 209 5.86 3.62 -14.01
CA LEU A 209 6.99 4.47 -14.39
C LEU A 209 6.56 5.58 -15.37
N CYS A 210 5.68 5.27 -16.34
CA CYS A 210 5.06 6.27 -17.20
C CYS A 210 4.28 7.30 -16.37
N ALA A 211 3.46 6.86 -15.42
CA ALA A 211 2.73 7.78 -14.54
C ALA A 211 3.68 8.70 -13.76
N LEU A 212 4.75 8.16 -13.15
CA LEU A 212 5.76 8.97 -12.45
C LEU A 212 6.45 10.02 -13.34
N ALA A 213 6.54 9.75 -14.65
CA ALA A 213 7.10 10.66 -15.63
C ALA A 213 6.10 11.70 -16.17
N GLU A 214 4.79 11.47 -16.04
CA GLU A 214 3.74 12.31 -16.61
C GLU A 214 2.98 13.14 -15.56
N MET A 215 2.86 12.63 -14.34
CA MET A 215 2.06 13.25 -13.29
C MET A 215 2.76 14.42 -12.61
N GLU A 216 1.98 15.37 -12.09
CA GLU A 216 2.48 16.55 -11.39
C GLU A 216 2.55 16.40 -9.87
N THR A 217 1.72 15.53 -9.31
CA THR A 217 1.67 15.31 -7.86
C THR A 217 1.74 13.83 -7.52
N LEU A 218 2.58 13.49 -6.56
CA LEU A 218 2.68 12.17 -5.93
C LEU A 218 2.26 12.31 -4.47
N ILE A 219 1.33 11.47 -4.02
CA ILE A 219 0.90 11.37 -2.62
C ILE A 219 1.26 9.98 -2.10
N TYR A 220 2.14 9.93 -1.11
CA TYR A 220 2.30 8.77 -0.23
C TYR A 220 1.21 8.88 0.83
N SER A 221 0.13 8.10 0.68
CA SER A 221 -1.04 8.19 1.56
C SER A 221 -0.75 7.63 2.95
N ILE A 222 -1.74 7.77 3.84
CA ILE A 222 -1.77 7.06 5.11
C ILE A 222 -1.84 5.54 4.89
N GLY A 223 -1.18 4.81 5.77
CA GLY A 223 -1.07 3.35 5.71
C GLY A 223 0.17 2.84 6.42
N SER A 224 0.22 1.53 6.66
CA SER A 224 1.40 0.92 7.30
C SER A 224 2.65 1.15 6.47
N LEU A 225 3.71 1.66 7.09
CA LEU A 225 4.88 2.09 6.34
C LEU A 225 5.54 0.93 5.58
N TYR A 226 5.73 -0.21 6.23
CA TYR A 226 6.48 -1.34 5.65
C TYR A 226 5.60 -2.32 4.90
N THR A 227 4.34 -2.50 5.28
CA THR A 227 3.44 -3.42 4.55
C THR A 227 2.56 -2.74 3.51
N SER A 228 2.41 -1.41 3.54
CA SER A 228 1.61 -0.66 2.56
C SER A 228 2.45 0.17 1.60
N ILE A 229 3.26 1.09 2.11
CA ILE A 229 3.90 2.12 1.28
C ILE A 229 5.20 1.59 0.66
N ILE A 230 6.14 1.13 1.49
CA ILE A 230 7.48 0.69 1.07
C ILE A 230 7.48 -0.41 -0.02
N PRO A 231 6.58 -1.42 -0.03
CA PRO A 231 6.57 -2.42 -1.10
C PRO A 231 6.46 -1.78 -2.49
N CYS A 232 5.70 -0.69 -2.61
CA CYS A 232 5.55 0.03 -3.88
C CYS A 232 6.82 0.81 -4.28
N LEU A 233 7.69 1.12 -3.33
CA LEU A 233 8.83 2.02 -3.50
C LEU A 233 10.16 1.29 -3.76
N ILE A 234 10.31 0.05 -3.26
CA ILE A 234 11.56 -0.72 -3.35
C ILE A 234 11.79 -1.38 -4.71
N LEU A 235 10.86 -1.21 -5.65
CA LEU A 235 10.97 -1.79 -6.99
C LEU A 235 11.95 -1.00 -7.85
N LYS A 236 12.68 -1.72 -8.69
CA LYS A 236 13.68 -1.17 -9.61
C LYS A 236 13.17 0.09 -10.32
N ASP A 237 14.03 1.11 -10.40
CA ASP A 237 13.78 2.39 -11.08
C ASP A 237 12.65 3.27 -10.50
N VAL A 238 11.89 2.84 -9.48
CA VAL A 238 10.84 3.69 -8.87
C VAL A 238 11.44 4.90 -8.16
N GLY A 239 12.51 4.72 -7.36
CA GLY A 239 13.22 5.83 -6.73
C GLY A 239 13.79 6.81 -7.74
N ARG A 240 14.33 6.31 -8.86
CA ARG A 240 14.83 7.17 -9.93
C ARG A 240 13.69 7.94 -10.58
N GLY A 241 12.60 7.24 -10.93
CA GLY A 241 11.40 7.82 -11.50
C GLY A 241 10.82 8.94 -10.65
N ILE A 242 10.88 8.82 -9.32
CA ILE A 242 10.43 9.88 -8.41
C ILE A 242 11.45 11.02 -8.32
N ALA A 243 12.72 10.73 -8.02
CA ALA A 243 13.72 11.76 -7.74
C ALA A 243 14.08 12.62 -8.96
N GLU A 244 14.10 12.00 -10.15
CA GLU A 244 14.50 12.62 -11.42
C GLU A 244 13.32 13.04 -12.29
N SER A 245 12.07 12.83 -11.85
CA SER A 245 10.89 13.28 -12.59
C SER A 245 10.93 14.80 -12.80
N ARG A 246 10.67 15.20 -14.05
CA ARG A 246 10.58 16.60 -14.46
C ARG A 246 9.16 17.17 -14.35
N SER A 247 8.17 16.30 -14.24
CA SER A 247 6.74 16.64 -14.14
C SER A 247 6.28 16.72 -12.69
N LEU A 248 6.77 15.84 -11.80
CA LEU A 248 6.39 15.83 -10.39
C LEU A 248 6.87 17.11 -9.67
N LYS A 249 5.95 18.06 -9.50
CA LYS A 249 6.11 19.30 -8.74
C LYS A 249 5.96 19.03 -7.25
N ASN A 250 4.94 18.25 -6.89
CA ASN A 250 4.58 17.94 -5.51
C ASN A 250 4.82 16.46 -5.18
N LYS A 251 5.48 16.18 -4.07
CA LYS A 251 5.69 14.82 -3.53
C LYS A 251 5.31 14.83 -2.06
N ILE A 252 4.02 14.63 -1.81
CA ILE A 252 3.37 14.82 -0.53
C ILE A 252 3.40 13.51 0.23
N PHE A 253 3.94 13.52 1.44
CA PHE A 253 3.86 12.39 2.36
C PHE A 253 2.85 12.68 3.46
N MET A 254 1.80 11.86 3.56
CA MET A 254 0.82 11.93 4.64
C MET A 254 1.26 11.02 5.79
N LEU A 255 1.54 11.62 6.94
CA LEU A 255 1.97 10.89 8.13
C LEU A 255 0.78 10.20 8.80
N ASN A 256 0.97 8.97 9.28
CA ASN A 256 -0.03 8.32 10.12
C ASN A 256 -0.25 9.09 11.43
N GLY A 257 -1.49 9.14 11.92
CA GLY A 257 -1.81 9.78 13.19
C GLY A 257 -1.29 9.04 14.43
N THR A 258 -0.97 7.76 14.31
CA THR A 258 -0.45 6.90 15.39
C THR A 258 0.55 5.90 14.85
N ASN A 259 1.50 5.46 15.66
CA ASN A 259 2.37 4.33 15.34
C ASN A 259 1.60 3.00 15.34
N ASP A 260 2.00 2.10 14.44
CA ASP A 260 1.49 0.74 14.39
C ASP A 260 2.51 -0.28 14.92
N ARG A 261 2.24 -1.57 14.72
CA ARG A 261 3.10 -2.68 15.18
C ARG A 261 4.44 -2.73 14.47
N GLU A 262 4.53 -2.15 13.26
CA GLU A 262 5.71 -2.15 12.40
C GLU A 262 6.67 -1.02 12.75
N THR A 263 6.13 0.07 13.31
CA THR A 263 6.82 1.33 13.55
C THR A 263 6.81 1.76 15.02
N PRO A 264 7.08 0.86 16.01
CA PRO A 264 7.06 1.22 17.41
C PRO A 264 8.10 2.33 17.67
N ASP A 265 7.66 3.38 18.39
CA ASP A 265 8.48 4.52 18.77
C ASP A 265 9.13 5.27 17.57
N TYR A 266 8.54 5.20 16.37
CA TYR A 266 9.01 6.01 15.23
C TYR A 266 8.56 7.45 15.39
N THR A 267 9.49 8.38 15.21
CA THR A 267 9.22 9.80 14.96
C THR A 267 8.95 10.04 13.47
N ALA A 268 8.38 11.20 13.10
CA ALA A 268 8.21 11.58 11.69
C ALA A 268 9.53 11.55 10.89
N LEU A 269 10.66 11.88 11.52
CA LEU A 269 11.98 11.76 10.91
C LEU A 269 12.34 10.31 10.60
N ASP A 270 12.01 9.36 11.48
CA ASP A 270 12.24 7.93 11.22
C ASP A 270 11.43 7.45 10.00
N PHE A 271 10.17 7.90 9.85
CA PHE A 271 9.36 7.60 8.66
C PHE A 271 10.00 8.15 7.38
N ILE A 272 10.47 9.41 7.40
CA ILE A 272 11.14 10.05 6.25
C ILE A 272 12.40 9.29 5.86
N TRP A 273 13.23 8.91 6.84
CA TRP A 273 14.48 8.18 6.57
C TRP A 273 14.24 6.77 6.06
N ALA A 274 13.24 6.06 6.60
CA ALA A 274 12.86 4.74 6.11
C ALA A 274 12.34 4.79 4.66
N LEU A 275 11.47 5.76 4.34
CA LEU A 275 10.99 5.98 2.97
C LEU A 275 12.13 6.35 2.02
N THR A 276 13.01 7.28 2.42
CA THR A 276 14.18 7.69 1.64
C THR A 276 15.13 6.51 1.41
N GLY A 277 15.39 5.70 2.43
CA GLY A 277 16.22 4.51 2.34
C GLY A 277 15.64 3.46 1.38
N ALA A 278 14.32 3.24 1.40
CA ALA A 278 13.63 2.35 0.47
C ALA A 278 13.77 2.81 -0.99
N LEU A 279 13.60 4.10 -1.25
CA LEU A 279 13.75 4.67 -2.59
C LEU A 279 15.21 4.66 -3.06
N ASN A 280 16.17 4.96 -2.19
CA ASN A 280 17.59 4.83 -2.52
C ASN A 280 18.01 3.37 -2.76
N TYR A 281 17.42 2.41 -2.03
CA TYR A 281 17.62 0.99 -2.28
C TYR A 281 17.17 0.61 -3.69
N SER A 282 16.03 1.13 -4.16
CA SER A 282 15.54 0.85 -5.51
C SER A 282 16.51 1.28 -6.63
N LEU A 283 17.33 2.31 -6.40
CA LEU A 283 18.36 2.76 -7.34
C LEU A 283 19.48 1.72 -7.51
N LYS A 284 19.78 0.97 -6.45
CA LYS A 284 20.81 -0.09 -6.46
C LYS A 284 20.41 -1.25 -7.37
N LEU A 285 19.11 -1.38 -7.66
CA LEU A 285 18.56 -2.39 -8.57
C LEU A 285 18.62 -1.94 -10.05
N SER A 286 18.88 -0.67 -10.33
CA SER A 286 18.92 -0.10 -11.68
C SER A 286 20.11 -0.56 -12.52
N GLY A 287 21.07 -1.29 -11.94
CA GLY A 287 22.26 -1.79 -12.64
C GLY A 287 23.36 -0.74 -12.84
N GLN A 288 23.19 0.47 -12.30
CA GLN A 288 24.25 1.45 -12.23
C GLN A 288 25.31 1.03 -11.21
N PHE A 289 26.58 1.19 -11.58
CA PHE A 289 27.69 0.99 -10.66
C PHE A 289 27.72 2.18 -9.69
N TRP A 290 27.35 1.95 -8.43
CA TRP A 290 27.27 2.97 -7.36
C TRP A 290 26.31 4.13 -7.64
N PRO A 291 24.99 3.89 -7.64
CA PRO A 291 24.03 4.98 -7.81
C PRO A 291 24.19 6.01 -6.69
N THR A 292 24.22 7.29 -7.06
CA THR A 292 24.25 8.39 -6.10
C THR A 292 22.93 8.41 -5.32
N GLU A 293 23.01 8.21 -4.01
CA GLU A 293 21.84 8.32 -3.15
C GLU A 293 21.32 9.77 -3.13
N HIS A 294 20.00 9.91 -3.11
CA HIS A 294 19.34 11.20 -3.02
C HIS A 294 18.95 11.53 -1.58
N LYS A 295 19.01 12.82 -1.25
CA LYS A 295 18.52 13.35 0.02
C LYS A 295 16.98 13.28 0.12
N PRO A 296 16.40 13.28 1.32
CA PRO A 296 14.95 13.21 1.51
C PRO A 296 14.13 14.20 0.68
N SER A 297 14.59 15.45 0.53
CA SER A 297 13.86 16.46 -0.25
C SER A 297 13.75 16.19 -1.75
N LYS A 298 14.45 15.18 -2.29
CA LYS A 298 14.25 14.73 -3.67
C LYS A 298 13.04 13.80 -3.79
N TYR A 299 12.65 13.15 -2.71
CA TYR A 299 11.53 12.22 -2.65
C TYR A 299 10.28 12.83 -2.03
N ILE A 300 10.43 13.75 -1.07
CA ILE A 300 9.32 14.39 -0.37
C ILE A 300 9.49 15.90 -0.49
N THR A 301 8.44 16.61 -0.88
CA THR A 301 8.39 18.08 -0.88
C THR A 301 7.59 18.59 0.31
N HIS A 302 6.48 17.92 0.65
CA HIS A 302 5.58 18.29 1.74
C HIS A 302 5.34 17.09 2.66
N LEU A 303 5.39 17.30 3.97
CA LEU A 303 4.91 16.35 4.97
C LEU A 303 3.61 16.88 5.58
N ILE A 304 2.49 16.24 5.25
CA ILE A 304 1.21 16.53 5.92
C ILE A 304 1.13 15.69 7.18
N TYR A 305 0.86 16.31 8.32
CA TYR A 305 0.70 15.63 9.60
C TYR A 305 -0.50 16.18 10.38
N LEU A 306 -1.07 15.36 11.26
CA LEU A 306 -2.17 15.78 12.11
C LEU A 306 -1.66 16.68 13.25
N ASP A 307 -2.36 17.78 13.52
CA ASP A 307 -2.10 18.66 14.66
C ASP A 307 -2.26 17.95 16.02
N ASN A 308 -3.09 16.92 16.05
CA ASN A 308 -3.33 16.04 17.19
C ASN A 308 -2.65 14.66 17.05
N SER A 309 -1.64 14.54 16.19
CA SER A 309 -0.86 13.31 15.97
C SER A 309 -0.23 12.80 17.26
N GLU A 310 -0.25 11.48 17.46
CA GLU A 310 0.51 10.79 18.51
C GLU A 310 1.97 10.52 18.08
N VAL A 311 2.24 10.53 16.77
CA VAL A 311 3.60 10.45 16.22
C VAL A 311 4.28 11.80 16.37
N GLN A 312 5.46 11.82 17.00
CA GLN A 312 6.21 13.06 17.23
C GLN A 312 6.72 13.66 15.91
N VAL A 313 6.46 14.96 15.71
CA VAL A 313 6.86 15.72 14.51
C VAL A 313 7.82 16.84 14.91
N ASP A 314 9.11 16.64 14.63
CA ASP A 314 10.12 17.70 14.73
C ASP A 314 10.12 18.53 13.44
N THR A 315 9.24 19.53 13.38
CA THR A 315 9.07 20.38 12.19
C THR A 315 10.38 21.08 11.81
N TRP A 316 11.13 21.59 12.78
CA TRP A 316 12.40 22.25 12.53
C TRP A 316 13.42 21.31 11.89
N GLY A 317 13.58 20.10 12.44
CA GLY A 317 14.50 19.09 11.89
C GLY A 317 14.12 18.65 10.47
N ILE A 318 12.82 18.52 10.20
CA ILE A 318 12.30 18.12 8.89
C ILE A 318 12.45 19.23 7.85
N GLU A 319 12.16 20.48 8.21
CA GLU A 319 12.36 21.66 7.35
C GLU A 319 13.84 21.85 6.99
N LYS A 320 14.77 21.52 7.90
CA LYS A 320 16.22 21.50 7.60
C LYS A 320 16.60 20.47 6.54
N LEU A 321 15.82 19.40 6.37
CA LEU A 321 16.01 18.45 5.27
C LEU A 321 15.51 19.02 3.93
N GLY A 322 14.81 20.15 3.94
CA GLY A 322 14.17 20.78 2.78
C GLY A 322 12.78 20.23 2.47
N ILE A 323 12.06 19.77 3.50
CA ILE A 323 10.69 19.26 3.41
C ILE A 323 9.77 20.23 4.16
N GLU A 324 8.75 20.74 3.49
CA GLU A 324 7.79 21.65 4.11
C GLU A 324 6.81 20.89 5.02
N CYS A 325 6.67 21.33 6.26
CA CYS A 325 5.79 20.71 7.24
C CYS A 325 4.41 21.37 7.22
N VAL A 326 3.37 20.58 6.95
CA VAL A 326 2.02 21.06 6.73
C VAL A 326 1.06 20.46 7.78
N PRO A 327 0.70 21.21 8.84
CA PRO A 327 -0.25 20.74 9.84
C PRO A 327 -1.67 20.70 9.27
N CYS A 328 -2.38 19.61 9.51
CA CYS A 328 -3.79 19.42 9.18
C CYS A 328 -4.58 19.21 10.47
N GLY A 329 -5.73 19.87 10.62
CA GLY A 329 -6.60 19.62 11.76
C GLY A 329 -7.16 18.21 11.72
N GLY A 330 -6.95 17.46 12.80
CA GLY A 330 -7.44 16.10 12.96
C GLY A 330 -8.69 16.00 13.82
N ARG A 331 -9.39 14.88 13.69
CA ARG A 331 -10.45 14.45 14.63
C ARG A 331 -10.05 13.16 15.31
N ARG A 332 -10.73 12.78 16.39
CA ARG A 332 -10.55 11.45 17.00
C ARG A 332 -11.60 10.50 16.46
N ASP A 333 -11.17 9.31 16.06
CA ASP A 333 -12.08 8.24 15.67
C ASP A 333 -12.96 7.84 16.87
N PRO A 334 -14.30 7.86 16.76
CA PRO A 334 -15.18 7.54 17.88
C PRO A 334 -15.00 6.12 18.43
N SER A 335 -14.53 5.18 17.60
CA SER A 335 -14.43 3.77 17.98
C SER A 335 -13.11 3.41 18.64
N SER A 336 -11.99 3.96 18.14
CA SER A 336 -10.63 3.64 18.58
C SER A 336 -9.98 4.76 19.38
N GLY A 337 -10.55 5.97 19.35
CA GLY A 337 -9.99 7.17 19.97
C GLY A 337 -8.78 7.75 19.25
N ARG A 338 -8.31 7.13 18.16
CA ARG A 338 -7.08 7.54 17.47
C ARG A 338 -7.27 8.81 16.63
N PRO A 339 -6.22 9.64 16.48
CA PRO A 339 -6.18 10.72 15.51
C PRO A 339 -6.42 10.21 14.08
N ILE A 340 -7.38 10.82 13.39
CA ILE A 340 -7.69 10.58 11.98
C ILE A 340 -7.85 11.91 11.23
N TYR A 341 -7.58 11.89 9.94
CA TYR A 341 -7.80 13.03 9.05
C TYR A 341 -9.30 13.34 8.92
N ASP A 342 -9.62 14.63 8.96
CA ASP A 342 -10.92 15.13 8.56
C ASP A 342 -10.91 15.40 7.05
N GLU A 343 -11.84 14.79 6.31
CA GLU A 343 -11.89 14.82 4.84
C GLU A 343 -11.97 16.26 4.30
N ALA A 344 -12.84 17.10 4.88
CA ALA A 344 -13.03 18.47 4.40
C ALA A 344 -11.79 19.33 4.62
N GLN A 345 -11.13 19.20 5.77
CA GLN A 345 -9.90 19.93 6.06
C GLN A 345 -8.73 19.45 5.20
N LEU A 346 -8.60 18.13 5.02
CA LEU A 346 -7.56 17.55 4.18
C LEU A 346 -7.71 17.98 2.72
N ASN A 347 -8.94 17.94 2.16
CA ASN A 347 -9.20 18.38 0.79
C ASN A 347 -8.80 19.85 0.59
N LYS A 348 -9.27 20.74 1.48
CA LYS A 348 -8.91 22.16 1.42
C LYS A 348 -7.40 22.39 1.46
N LEU A 349 -6.69 21.59 2.25
CA LEU A 349 -5.24 21.68 2.39
C LEU A 349 -4.49 21.14 1.17
N LEU A 350 -4.97 20.03 0.59
CA LEU A 350 -4.44 19.51 -0.66
C LEU A 350 -4.66 20.51 -1.80
N ASP A 351 -5.85 21.10 -1.92
CA ASP A 351 -6.14 22.13 -2.92
C ASP A 351 -5.17 23.32 -2.78
N ALA A 352 -4.93 23.79 -1.55
CA ALA A 352 -3.99 24.88 -1.30
C ALA A 352 -2.54 24.55 -1.71
N ILE A 353 -2.09 23.29 -1.51
CA ILE A 353 -0.77 22.83 -1.97
C ILE A 353 -0.73 22.75 -3.50
N LEU A 354 -1.78 22.21 -4.12
CA LEU A 354 -1.87 22.04 -5.58
C LEU A 354 -1.91 23.39 -6.32
N GLU A 355 -2.62 24.37 -5.76
CA GLU A 355 -2.69 25.74 -6.28
C GLU A 355 -1.44 26.57 -5.96
N GLY A 356 -0.54 26.07 -5.09
CA GLY A 356 0.63 26.81 -4.62
C GLY A 356 0.28 28.01 -3.73
N THR A 357 -0.93 28.03 -3.16
CA THR A 357 -1.44 29.09 -2.28
C THR A 357 -1.18 28.80 -0.80
N TRP A 358 -0.74 27.58 -0.48
CA TRP A 358 -0.33 27.22 0.86
C TRP A 358 0.80 28.14 1.37
N GLN A 359 0.59 28.71 2.57
CA GLN A 359 1.59 29.50 3.28
C GLN A 359 1.72 28.94 4.69
N ALA A 360 2.95 28.67 5.12
CA ALA A 360 3.22 28.33 6.51
C ALA A 360 2.75 29.49 7.41
N SER A 361 1.78 29.23 8.30
CA SER A 361 1.34 30.25 9.25
C SER A 361 2.51 30.62 10.15
N SER A 362 2.99 31.86 10.04
CA SER A 362 3.95 32.48 10.95
C SER A 362 3.30 32.77 12.31
N SER A 363 2.89 31.73 13.03
CA SER A 363 2.43 31.83 14.41
C SER A 363 3.64 31.88 15.36
N ALA A 364 4.34 33.01 15.34
CA ALA A 364 5.18 33.47 16.44
C ALA A 364 5.20 35.01 16.46
N THR A 365 4.63 35.57 17.54
CA THR A 365 4.74 36.97 18.00
C THR A 365 3.70 37.97 17.47
N THR A 366 2.56 38.07 18.16
CA THR A 366 1.95 39.40 18.40
C THR A 366 1.13 39.39 19.70
N LEU A 367 1.80 39.65 20.82
CA LEU A 367 1.15 40.11 22.05
C LEU A 367 1.00 41.64 21.95
N SER A 368 -0.25 42.06 21.74
CA SER A 368 -0.91 43.30 22.14
C SER A 368 -0.05 44.51 22.57
N SER A 369 -0.16 45.60 21.80
CA SER A 369 -0.10 46.96 22.32
C SER A 369 -1.32 47.75 21.86
N SER A 370 -2.21 48.03 22.79
CA SER A 370 -3.42 48.83 22.65
C SER A 370 -3.15 50.34 22.85
N GLY A 371 -3.68 51.17 21.95
CA GLY A 371 -3.87 52.62 22.11
C GLY A 371 -4.45 53.18 20.79
N SER A 372 -5.76 53.47 20.69
CA SER A 372 -6.50 54.65 21.18
C SER A 372 -6.56 55.81 20.18
N GLN A 373 -7.79 56.13 19.73
CA GLN A 373 -8.32 57.40 19.16
C GLN A 373 -7.82 57.81 17.75
N ALA A 374 -8.58 58.46 16.85
CA ALA A 374 -9.94 59.02 16.75
C ALA A 374 -10.33 59.00 15.24
N GLY A 375 -11.59 58.76 14.84
CA GLY A 375 -12.58 59.80 14.56
C GLY A 375 -12.36 60.54 13.23
N VAL A 376 -13.12 60.22 12.16
CA VAL A 376 -13.71 61.11 11.12
C VAL A 376 -14.56 60.26 10.15
N ARG A 377 -15.75 60.75 9.78
CA ARG A 377 -16.69 60.24 8.74
C ARG A 377 -17.12 61.47 7.88
N PRO A 378 -17.82 61.32 6.75
CA PRO A 378 -17.44 60.73 5.45
C PRO A 378 -17.58 61.74 4.28
N GLN A 379 -17.02 61.45 3.09
CA GLN A 379 -17.52 61.98 1.81
C GLN A 379 -17.44 60.91 0.70
N GLN A 380 -18.56 60.71 0.00
CA GLN A 380 -18.64 60.02 -1.31
C GLN A 380 -18.11 60.95 -2.41
N PRO A 381 -17.78 60.44 -3.61
CA PRO A 381 -18.73 60.66 -4.71
C PRO A 381 -18.89 59.51 -5.71
N GLN A 382 -20.09 59.47 -6.29
CA GLN A 382 -20.73 58.47 -7.15
C GLN A 382 -20.14 58.28 -8.56
N GLN A 383 -18.84 58.48 -8.79
CA GLN A 383 -18.25 58.34 -10.15
C GLN A 383 -17.59 56.99 -10.44
N GLN A 384 -17.35 56.14 -9.43
CA GLN A 384 -16.75 54.81 -9.65
C GLN A 384 -17.76 53.70 -10.02
N GLN A 385 -19.06 53.89 -9.77
CA GLN A 385 -20.08 52.86 -10.09
C GLN A 385 -20.50 52.83 -11.56
N GLN A 386 -20.42 53.95 -12.30
CA GLN A 386 -20.77 53.96 -13.73
C GLN A 386 -19.70 53.34 -14.63
N GLN A 387 -18.41 53.40 -14.25
CA GLN A 387 -17.34 52.76 -15.03
C GLN A 387 -17.32 51.23 -14.89
N GLN A 388 -17.72 50.68 -13.74
CA GLN A 388 -17.81 49.22 -13.57
C GLN A 388 -18.98 48.60 -14.35
N GLN A 389 -20.10 49.31 -14.51
CA GLN A 389 -21.23 48.80 -15.29
C GLN A 389 -20.97 48.79 -16.81
N GLN A 390 -20.22 49.77 -17.35
CA GLN A 390 -19.87 49.77 -18.78
C GLN A 390 -18.86 48.68 -19.16
N GLN A 391 -17.94 48.29 -18.26
CA GLN A 391 -17.00 47.20 -18.52
C GLN A 391 -17.67 45.82 -18.50
N GLN A 392 -18.67 45.60 -17.63
CA GLN A 392 -19.43 44.34 -17.63
C GLN A 392 -20.28 44.15 -18.89
N GLN A 393 -20.80 45.25 -19.46
CA GLN A 393 -21.64 45.17 -20.66
C GLN A 393 -20.83 44.92 -21.95
N GLN A 394 -19.55 45.34 -22.00
CA GLN A 394 -18.64 45.01 -23.12
C GLN A 394 -18.15 43.56 -23.08
N GLN A 395 -18.03 42.94 -21.90
CA GLN A 395 -17.67 41.51 -21.79
C GLN A 395 -18.83 40.59 -22.20
N GLN A 396 -20.08 40.96 -21.91
CA GLN A 396 -21.24 40.15 -22.29
C GLN A 396 -21.51 40.14 -23.81
N ASN A 397 -21.09 41.17 -24.55
CA ASN A 397 -21.27 41.24 -26.01
C ASN A 397 -20.19 40.50 -26.83
N ARG A 398 -19.12 39.99 -26.20
CA ARG A 398 -18.09 39.20 -26.89
C ARG A 398 -18.43 37.71 -27.01
N ALA A 399 -19.47 37.25 -26.33
CA ALA A 399 -19.89 35.84 -26.32
C ALA A 399 -21.07 35.59 -27.29
N ARG A 400 -20.88 35.81 -28.61
CA ARG A 400 -21.87 35.33 -29.60
C ARG A 400 -21.35 35.25 -31.04
N ILE A 401 -20.43 34.32 -31.33
CA ILE A 401 -20.26 33.76 -32.68
C ILE A 401 -19.96 32.26 -32.53
N HIS A 402 -20.77 31.43 -33.17
CA HIS A 402 -20.70 29.96 -33.13
C HIS A 402 -20.10 29.45 -34.45
N ARG A 403 -19.10 28.55 -34.38
CA ARG A 403 -18.93 27.38 -35.29
C ARG A 403 -17.76 26.48 -34.84
N PRO A 404 -17.78 25.18 -35.19
CA PRO A 404 -17.32 24.09 -34.33
C PRO A 404 -15.86 23.74 -34.55
N LYS A 405 -15.18 23.36 -33.47
CA LYS A 405 -13.93 22.60 -33.48
C LYS A 405 -13.88 21.72 -32.23
N PHE A 406 -13.54 20.46 -32.44
CA PHE A 406 -13.02 19.59 -31.40
C PHE A 406 -11.67 20.18 -30.98
N ASP A 407 -11.64 20.93 -29.89
CA ASP A 407 -10.41 21.27 -29.18
C ASP A 407 -10.55 20.75 -27.76
N TYR A 408 -9.68 19.80 -27.43
CA TYR A 408 -9.44 19.32 -26.08
C TYR A 408 -8.60 20.41 -25.39
N ASP A 409 -9.25 21.50 -25.00
CA ASP A 409 -8.66 22.48 -24.09
C ASP A 409 -8.89 21.99 -22.67
N ASP A 410 -8.00 21.12 -22.20
CA ASP A 410 -7.91 20.72 -20.79
C ASP A 410 -6.61 21.29 -20.23
N ASP A 411 -6.71 22.49 -19.65
CA ASP A 411 -5.84 22.99 -18.58
C ASP A 411 -6.08 22.20 -17.27
N ASP A 412 -6.32 20.88 -17.39
CA ASP A 412 -6.55 19.98 -16.26
C ASP A 412 -5.20 19.64 -15.63
N HIS A 413 -5.03 20.07 -14.38
CA HIS A 413 -3.92 19.71 -13.51
C HIS A 413 -3.67 18.20 -13.59
N ARG A 414 -2.51 17.81 -14.09
CA ARG A 414 -2.20 16.40 -14.38
C ARG A 414 -1.96 15.60 -13.10
N VAL A 415 -3.07 15.18 -12.50
CA VAL A 415 -3.39 13.83 -12.01
C VAL A 415 -2.41 13.24 -10.95
N ILE A 416 -2.89 13.15 -9.69
CA ILE A 416 -2.20 12.65 -8.46
C ILE A 416 -1.79 11.16 -8.55
N ILE A 417 -0.63 10.71 -8.05
CA ILE A 417 -0.36 9.27 -7.79
C ILE A 417 -0.54 9.00 -6.31
N ILE A 418 -1.56 8.22 -5.92
CA ILE A 418 -1.67 7.76 -4.53
C ILE A 418 -1.02 6.37 -4.39
N ILE A 419 0.00 6.26 -3.55
CA ILE A 419 0.58 4.97 -3.18
C ILE A 419 -0.15 4.46 -1.94
N ILE A 420 -1.10 3.56 -2.16
CA ILE A 420 -1.76 2.82 -1.08
C ILE A 420 -1.68 1.33 -1.37
N ASN A 421 -1.20 0.55 -0.39
CA ASN A 421 -1.59 -0.84 -0.26
C ASN A 421 -2.37 -0.96 1.04
N ASN A 422 -3.66 -0.62 0.99
CA ASN A 422 -4.46 -0.58 2.20
C ASN A 422 -4.88 -2.00 2.58
N ASN A 423 -4.67 -2.34 3.84
CA ASN A 423 -5.35 -3.46 4.48
C ASN A 423 -5.87 -3.00 5.86
N HIS A 424 -6.68 -1.94 5.85
CA HIS A 424 -7.36 -1.42 7.03
C HIS A 424 -8.88 -1.26 6.82
N ASN A 425 -9.57 -2.37 7.12
CA ASN A 425 -10.86 -2.48 7.83
C ASN A 425 -12.20 -2.37 7.05
N ARG A 426 -13.04 -3.38 7.33
CA ARG A 426 -14.46 -3.57 7.00
C ARG A 426 -14.83 -3.24 5.56
N ASP A 427 -14.94 -4.30 4.78
CA ASP A 427 -15.34 -4.32 3.38
C ASP A 427 -14.30 -3.68 2.45
N HIS A 428 -13.88 -4.46 1.44
CA HIS A 428 -13.10 -4.06 0.26
C HIS A 428 -11.56 -4.02 0.41
N ASP A 429 -10.88 -5.08 -0.09
CA ASP A 429 -9.51 -4.94 -0.59
C ASP A 429 -9.58 -4.66 -2.09
N ILE A 430 -9.25 -3.42 -2.47
CA ILE A 430 -8.95 -3.03 -3.85
C ILE A 430 -7.72 -2.14 -3.76
N ILE A 431 -6.70 -2.50 -4.53
CA ILE A 431 -5.50 -1.69 -4.77
C ILE A 431 -5.97 -0.36 -5.38
N ILE A 432 -5.63 0.77 -4.77
CA ILE A 432 -5.91 2.09 -5.35
C ILE A 432 -4.58 2.76 -5.68
N THR A 433 -4.29 2.85 -6.99
CA THR A 433 -3.61 4.03 -7.55
C THR A 433 -4.75 4.89 -8.09
N THR A 434 -5.08 6.00 -7.45
CA THR A 434 -6.05 6.98 -7.98
C THR A 434 -5.32 8.19 -8.49
N THR A 435 -6.00 8.89 -9.39
CA THR A 435 -5.53 10.03 -10.15
C THR A 435 -6.70 11.03 -10.31
N THR A 436 -6.46 12.26 -9.83
CA THR A 436 -7.20 13.55 -9.66
C THR A 436 -8.59 13.68 -9.05
N THR A 437 -8.66 14.79 -8.30
CA THR A 437 -9.78 15.54 -7.74
C THR A 437 -10.46 16.41 -8.78
N ASN A 438 -11.78 16.33 -8.85
CA ASN A 438 -12.64 17.51 -8.89
C ASN A 438 -13.94 17.19 -8.14
N ASN A 439 -14.15 17.89 -7.02
CA ASN A 439 -15.34 17.96 -6.17
C ASN A 439 -16.06 16.64 -5.82
N ASN A 440 -15.79 16.21 -4.58
CA ASN A 440 -16.46 15.21 -3.75
C ASN A 440 -15.78 13.85 -3.69
N THR A 441 -15.54 13.42 -2.45
CA THR A 441 -15.16 12.08 -1.97
C THR A 441 -13.67 11.70 -2.10
N ILE A 442 -12.95 11.82 -0.97
CA ILE A 442 -11.75 11.01 -0.64
C ILE A 442 -12.18 9.84 0.24
#